data_AF-A0A5K0YN54-F1
#
_entry.id   AF-A0A5K0YN54-F1
#
_cell.length_a   1.000
_cell.length_b   1.000
_cell.length_c   1.000
_cell.angle_alpha   90.00
_cell.angle_beta   90.00
_cell.angle_gamma   90.00
#
_symmetry.space_group_name_H-M   'P 1'
#
loop_
_entity.id
_entity.type
_entity.pdbx_description
1 polymer ?
#
loop_
_entity_poly.entity_id
_entity_poly.type
_entity_poly.pdbx_seq_one_letter_code
_entity_poly.pdbx_strand_id
1 'polypeptide(L)'
;FPLLSRSGVLEKLIEESSTADGTACIIQLHDIPGGAKAFELVAKFCYGVRLELTALNVVSVRCAAEHLRMTEEYGEGNLILQTEEFLSEVFSSWKDTIIALETCEEVLLHAEELHVVTRCINSLAMKACSDASLFGWPMGGGQRTLQSPGGSLLWNGIGTGATPKPVTSDWWYEDLAVLSFPLLKRLILAMESKGMSPDNIAGCLTFYANSHLPGLQKRNSGNQEKNSRISVPTEGEQRALLEEIVGLLPMQKGVTSTKFLLGLLRTAVILHASSSSRENLEKRVGIQLDQASLEDLLLPNLTYSVETLYDIDCVQRILDHFLVSDQASAATSPCLVDEGQLIGSPSLSPITMVSRLIDGFLAEIAPDVNLKFSKFQALAAMIPDYARTLDDGIYRAIDIYLK
;
A
#
# COMPACT_ATOMS: atom_id res chain seq x y z
N PHE A 1 -29.57 -11.60 40.19
CA PHE A 1 -28.36 -12.33 39.77
C PHE A 1 -27.42 -11.39 39.04
N PRO A 2 -26.09 -11.43 39.24
CA PRO A 2 -25.15 -10.44 38.72
C PRO A 2 -25.23 -10.20 37.20
N LEU A 3 -25.39 -11.28 36.42
CA LEU A 3 -25.58 -11.21 34.97
C LEU A 3 -26.89 -10.51 34.56
N LEU A 4 -28.00 -10.83 35.24
CA LEU A 4 -29.31 -10.24 34.93
C LEU A 4 -29.38 -8.77 35.29
N SER A 5 -28.77 -8.39 36.42
CA SER A 5 -28.75 -7.00 36.86
C SER A 5 -27.95 -6.08 35.95
N ARG A 6 -27.22 -6.60 34.95
CA ARG A 6 -26.33 -5.83 34.06
C ARG A 6 -26.65 -5.98 32.58
N SER A 7 -27.50 -6.92 32.18
CA SER A 7 -27.82 -7.21 30.77
C SER A 7 -29.32 -7.35 30.56
N GLY A 8 -29.89 -6.44 29.76
CA GLY A 8 -31.29 -6.50 29.38
C GLY A 8 -31.66 -7.70 28.52
N VAL A 9 -30.72 -8.22 27.72
CA VAL A 9 -30.96 -9.43 26.92
C VAL A 9 -31.04 -10.67 27.81
N LEU A 10 -30.13 -10.82 28.77
CA LEU A 10 -30.16 -11.97 29.68
C LEU A 10 -31.38 -11.92 30.61
N GLU A 11 -31.74 -10.74 31.11
CA GLU A 11 -32.96 -10.56 31.89
C GLU A 11 -34.19 -11.04 31.11
N LYS A 12 -34.37 -10.54 29.88
CA LYS A 12 -35.47 -10.93 29.01
C LYS A 12 -35.49 -12.44 28.69
N LEU A 13 -34.36 -13.03 28.34
CA LEU A 13 -34.27 -14.45 27.99
C LEU A 13 -34.61 -15.36 29.19
N ILE A 14 -34.30 -14.94 30.42
CA ILE A 14 -34.68 -15.68 31.63
C ILE A 14 -36.16 -15.52 31.94
N GLU A 15 -36.72 -14.31 31.78
CA GLU A 15 -38.16 -14.11 31.96
C GLU A 15 -38.97 -15.00 31.02
N GLU A 16 -38.57 -15.08 29.74
CA GLU A 16 -39.24 -15.93 28.74
C GLU A 16 -39.11 -17.44 29.05
N SER A 17 -37.96 -17.89 29.59
CA SER A 17 -37.70 -19.31 29.88
C SER A 17 -38.23 -19.79 31.24
N SER A 18 -38.44 -18.89 32.19
CA SER A 18 -38.95 -19.19 33.55
C SER A 18 -40.40 -19.68 33.60
N THR A 19 -41.06 -19.76 32.44
CA THR A 19 -42.45 -20.24 32.29
C THR A 19 -42.57 -21.78 32.27
N ALA A 20 -41.47 -22.53 32.25
CA ALA A 20 -41.45 -23.99 32.16
C ALA A 20 -40.99 -24.67 33.47
N ASP A 21 -41.79 -25.64 33.92
CA ASP A 21 -41.67 -26.45 35.14
C ASP A 21 -40.23 -26.80 35.58
N GLY A 22 -39.78 -26.23 36.70
CA GLY A 22 -38.84 -26.79 37.70
C GLY A 22 -37.47 -27.32 37.22
N THR A 23 -37.14 -27.22 35.94
CA THR A 23 -35.94 -27.75 35.32
C THR A 23 -34.88 -26.66 35.21
N ALA A 24 -33.60 -27.06 35.12
CA ALA A 24 -32.49 -26.11 34.99
C ALA A 24 -32.69 -25.21 33.76
N CYS A 25 -32.72 -23.89 33.96
CA CYS A 25 -32.79 -22.90 32.89
C CYS A 25 -31.48 -22.89 32.11
N ILE A 26 -31.50 -23.42 30.88
CA ILE A 26 -30.36 -23.43 29.96
C ILE A 26 -30.59 -22.37 28.88
N ILE A 27 -29.76 -21.34 28.87
CA ILE A 27 -29.76 -20.30 27.83
C ILE A 27 -28.62 -20.59 26.87
N GLN A 28 -28.92 -20.66 25.57
CA GLN A 28 -27.92 -20.80 24.53
C GLN A 28 -27.70 -19.45 23.84
N LEU A 29 -26.44 -19.00 23.81
CA LEU A 29 -26.02 -17.75 23.17
C LEU A 29 -25.07 -18.11 22.03
N HIS A 30 -25.60 -18.22 20.81
CA HIS A 30 -24.84 -18.69 19.65
C HIS A 30 -24.06 -17.57 18.95
N ASP A 31 -24.58 -16.33 18.98
CA ASP A 31 -24.13 -15.23 18.12
C ASP A 31 -23.47 -14.08 18.90
N ILE A 32 -22.78 -14.36 20.00
CA ILE A 32 -22.09 -13.31 20.76
C ILE A 32 -20.89 -12.79 19.94
N PRO A 33 -20.81 -11.47 19.68
CA PRO A 33 -19.65 -10.87 19.04
C PRO A 33 -18.37 -11.15 19.84
N GLY A 34 -17.32 -11.62 19.16
CA GLY A 34 -16.06 -12.02 19.81
C GLY A 34 -16.11 -13.34 20.57
N GLY A 35 -17.25 -14.04 20.49
CA GLY A 35 -17.46 -15.40 20.99
C GLY A 35 -17.25 -15.54 22.50
N ALA A 36 -16.87 -16.76 22.91
CA ALA A 36 -16.73 -17.12 24.32
C ALA A 36 -15.71 -16.25 25.07
N LYS A 37 -14.64 -15.79 24.40
CA LYS A 37 -13.61 -14.94 25.02
C LYS A 37 -14.17 -13.57 25.42
N ALA A 38 -14.95 -12.94 24.54
CA ALA A 38 -15.61 -11.68 24.85
C ALA A 38 -16.66 -11.87 25.96
N PHE A 39 -17.44 -12.95 25.89
CA PHE A 39 -18.43 -13.25 26.91
C PHE A 39 -17.81 -13.53 28.29
N GLU A 40 -16.66 -14.18 28.37
CA GLU A 40 -15.94 -14.39 29.64
C GLU A 40 -15.59 -13.06 30.31
N LEU A 41 -15.14 -12.06 29.53
CA LEU A 41 -14.85 -10.72 30.02
C LEU A 41 -16.12 -10.01 30.49
N VAL A 42 -17.20 -10.11 29.72
CA VAL A 42 -18.52 -9.58 30.10
C VAL A 42 -19.02 -10.21 31.41
N ALA A 43 -18.90 -11.53 31.54
CA ALA A 43 -19.31 -12.24 32.74
C ALA A 43 -18.47 -11.80 33.95
N LYS A 44 -17.14 -11.75 33.81
CA LYS A 44 -16.23 -11.23 34.86
C LYS A 44 -16.66 -9.84 35.33
N PHE A 45 -16.95 -8.93 34.41
CA PHE A 45 -17.48 -7.61 34.72
C PHE A 45 -18.78 -7.67 35.53
N CYS A 46 -19.75 -8.48 35.11
CA CYS A 46 -21.02 -8.62 35.81
C CYS A 46 -20.86 -9.13 37.25
N TYR A 47 -19.87 -9.99 37.51
CA TYR A 47 -19.53 -10.50 38.84
C TYR A 47 -18.63 -9.57 39.66
N GLY A 48 -18.35 -8.36 39.19
CA GLY A 48 -17.54 -7.36 39.90
C GLY A 48 -16.04 -7.63 39.86
N VAL A 49 -15.58 -8.52 38.97
CA VAL A 49 -14.15 -8.72 38.72
C VAL A 49 -13.62 -7.51 37.95
N ARG A 50 -12.47 -6.98 38.36
CA ARG A 50 -11.82 -5.88 37.66
C ARG A 50 -11.52 -6.28 36.21
N LEU A 51 -12.09 -5.54 35.27
CA LEU A 51 -11.89 -5.74 33.85
C LEU A 51 -10.65 -4.95 33.38
N GLU A 52 -9.75 -5.62 32.66
CA GLU A 52 -8.60 -4.98 32.01
C GLU A 52 -8.91 -4.79 30.52
N LEU A 53 -9.35 -3.58 30.16
CA LEU A 53 -9.55 -3.20 28.77
C LEU A 53 -8.20 -2.88 28.11
N THR A 54 -8.03 -3.36 26.88
CA THR A 54 -6.86 -3.15 26.05
C THR A 54 -7.30 -2.95 24.59
N ALA A 55 -6.43 -2.40 23.75
CA ALA A 55 -6.72 -2.27 22.31
C ALA A 55 -7.05 -3.61 21.64
N LEU A 56 -6.55 -4.72 22.18
CA LEU A 56 -6.77 -6.09 21.66
C LEU A 56 -8.14 -6.67 22.00
N ASN A 57 -8.86 -6.15 23.00
CA ASN A 57 -10.12 -6.74 23.46
C ASN A 57 -11.30 -5.77 23.43
N VAL A 58 -11.06 -4.46 23.47
CA VAL A 58 -12.13 -3.48 23.68
C VAL A 58 -13.18 -3.52 22.57
N VAL A 59 -12.79 -3.76 21.31
CA VAL A 59 -13.74 -3.80 20.17
C VAL A 59 -14.73 -4.94 20.33
N SER A 60 -14.22 -6.15 20.59
CA SER A 60 -15.04 -7.35 20.80
C SER A 60 -15.93 -7.21 22.05
N VAL A 61 -15.40 -6.64 23.14
CA VAL A 61 -16.18 -6.38 24.36
C VAL A 61 -17.26 -5.33 24.12
N ARG A 62 -16.96 -4.24 23.41
CA ARG A 62 -17.93 -3.18 23.04
C ARG A 62 -19.07 -3.75 22.19
N CYS A 63 -18.75 -4.61 21.23
CA CYS A 63 -19.75 -5.29 20.39
C CYS A 63 -20.60 -6.26 21.21
N ALA A 64 -19.99 -7.07 22.10
CA ALA A 64 -20.72 -7.98 22.98
C ALA A 64 -21.62 -7.25 23.98
N ALA A 65 -21.14 -6.13 24.53
CA ALA A 65 -21.91 -5.28 25.43
C ALA A 65 -23.14 -4.67 24.74
N GLU A 66 -23.00 -4.24 23.47
CA GLU A 66 -24.14 -3.79 22.66
C GLU A 66 -25.14 -4.92 22.44
N HIS A 67 -24.66 -6.09 21.99
CA HIS A 67 -25.48 -7.26 21.74
C HIS A 67 -26.29 -7.67 23.00
N LEU A 68 -25.68 -7.56 24.18
CA LEU A 68 -26.30 -7.91 25.46
C LEU A 68 -27.08 -6.76 26.11
N ARG A 69 -27.19 -5.60 25.45
CA ARG A 69 -27.85 -4.38 25.94
C ARG A 69 -27.37 -3.98 27.34
N MET A 70 -26.06 -3.91 27.52
CA MET A 70 -25.44 -3.53 28.79
C MET A 70 -25.32 -2.01 28.93
N THR A 71 -26.48 -1.35 28.93
CA THR A 71 -26.63 0.12 29.04
C THR A 71 -26.71 0.56 30.50
N GLU A 72 -26.64 1.87 30.74
CA GLU A 72 -26.81 2.47 32.07
C GLU A 72 -28.19 2.20 32.71
N GLU A 73 -29.19 1.82 31.90
CA GLU A 73 -30.52 1.41 32.39
C GLU A 73 -30.43 0.14 33.26
N TYR A 74 -29.44 -0.70 32.98
CA TYR A 74 -29.13 -1.93 33.71
C TYR A 74 -27.97 -1.72 34.70
N GLY A 75 -27.82 -0.51 35.23
CA GLY A 75 -26.92 -0.18 36.33
C GLY A 75 -25.79 0.76 35.93
N GLU A 76 -25.43 1.63 36.86
CA GLU A 76 -24.43 2.69 36.66
C GLU A 76 -23.05 2.14 36.26
N GLY A 77 -22.40 2.84 35.32
CA GLY A 77 -21.08 2.53 34.80
C GLY A 77 -21.06 1.18 34.09
N ASN A 78 -22.09 0.86 33.32
CA ASN A 78 -22.20 -0.40 32.60
C ASN A 78 -21.21 -0.48 31.44
N LEU A 79 -21.10 -1.68 30.87
CA LEU A 79 -20.00 -2.04 30.00
C LEU A 79 -19.96 -1.25 28.68
N ILE A 80 -21.12 -0.82 28.16
CA ILE A 80 -21.17 0.05 26.97
C ILE A 80 -20.46 1.38 27.25
N LEU A 81 -20.76 2.03 28.38
CA LEU A 81 -20.16 3.31 28.75
C LEU A 81 -18.64 3.16 28.97
N GLN A 82 -18.23 2.16 29.75
CA GLN A 82 -16.80 1.94 30.03
C GLN A 82 -15.97 1.64 28.77
N THR A 83 -16.51 0.83 27.85
CA THR A 83 -15.82 0.52 26.61
C THR A 83 -15.77 1.70 25.65
N GLU A 84 -16.79 2.56 25.64
CA GLU A 84 -16.83 3.77 24.82
C GLU A 84 -15.82 4.84 25.29
N GLU A 85 -15.69 5.02 26.60
CA GLU A 85 -14.66 5.88 27.19
C GLU A 85 -13.25 5.38 26.85
N PHE A 86 -13.00 4.08 27.02
CA PHE A 86 -11.70 3.49 26.68
C PHE A 86 -11.40 3.57 25.18
N LEU A 87 -12.39 3.36 24.31
CA LEU A 87 -12.22 3.53 22.86
C LEU A 87 -11.80 4.97 22.51
N SER A 88 -12.32 5.97 23.22
CA SER A 88 -11.91 7.36 23.02
C SER A 88 -10.43 7.59 23.34
N GLU A 89 -9.90 6.92 24.36
CA GLU A 89 -8.46 6.90 24.66
C GLU A 89 -7.66 6.16 23.59
N VAL A 90 -8.14 5.00 23.14
CA VAL A 90 -7.52 4.21 22.05
C VAL A 90 -7.39 5.05 20.79
N PHE A 91 -8.45 5.78 20.40
CA PHE A 91 -8.41 6.65 19.22
C PHE A 91 -7.41 7.80 19.36
N SER A 92 -6.92 8.14 20.54
CA SER A 92 -5.86 9.14 20.70
C SER A 92 -4.47 8.60 20.34
N SER A 93 -4.26 7.28 20.47
CA SER A 93 -2.99 6.59 20.25
C SER A 93 -2.91 5.97 18.86
N TRP A 94 -1.84 6.28 18.12
CA TRP A 94 -1.61 5.71 16.78
C TRP A 94 -1.58 4.18 16.81
N LYS A 95 -0.76 3.61 17.69
CA LYS A 95 -0.55 2.16 17.79
C LYS A 95 -1.81 1.43 18.25
N ASP A 96 -2.47 1.94 19.28
CA ASP A 96 -3.69 1.30 19.80
C ASP A 96 -4.84 1.40 18.80
N THR A 97 -4.92 2.48 18.01
CA THR A 97 -5.92 2.58 16.93
C THR A 97 -5.68 1.55 15.83
N ILE A 98 -4.43 1.25 15.46
CA ILE A 98 -4.10 0.19 14.49
C ILE A 98 -4.53 -1.17 15.03
N ILE A 99 -4.17 -1.47 16.28
CA ILE A 99 -4.54 -2.73 16.93
C ILE A 99 -6.07 -2.86 16.98
N ALA A 100 -6.78 -1.81 17.40
CA ALA A 100 -8.24 -1.81 17.44
C ALA A 100 -8.85 -2.02 16.04
N LEU A 101 -8.29 -1.38 15.01
CA LEU A 101 -8.73 -1.58 13.63
C LEU A 101 -8.53 -3.02 13.14
N GLU A 102 -7.39 -3.64 13.46
CA GLU A 102 -7.12 -5.06 13.17
C GLU A 102 -8.13 -5.98 13.87
N THR A 103 -8.41 -5.76 15.16
CA THR A 103 -9.39 -6.57 15.91
C THR A 103 -10.83 -6.40 15.42
N CYS A 104 -11.15 -5.34 14.68
CA CYS A 104 -12.46 -5.21 14.07
C CYS A 104 -12.76 -6.34 13.07
N GLU A 105 -11.76 -6.99 12.48
CA GLU A 105 -11.98 -8.09 11.52
C GLU A 105 -12.70 -9.29 12.16
N GLU A 106 -12.45 -9.57 13.44
CA GLU A 106 -13.10 -10.67 14.17
C GLU A 106 -14.60 -10.43 14.38
N VAL A 107 -15.04 -9.17 14.36
CA VAL A 107 -16.41 -8.73 14.67
C VAL A 107 -16.94 -7.71 13.65
N LEU A 108 -16.50 -7.83 12.40
CA LEU A 108 -16.62 -6.76 11.39
C LEU A 108 -18.03 -6.20 11.24
N LEU A 109 -19.04 -7.06 11.16
CA LEU A 109 -20.45 -6.63 11.02
C LEU A 109 -20.89 -5.72 12.19
N HIS A 110 -20.62 -6.12 13.42
CA HIS A 110 -20.98 -5.36 14.62
C HIS A 110 -20.11 -4.10 14.77
N ALA A 111 -18.82 -4.19 14.43
CA ALA A 111 -17.91 -3.05 14.49
C ALA A 111 -18.26 -1.94 13.48
N GLU A 112 -18.81 -2.30 12.32
CA GLU A 112 -19.33 -1.34 11.33
C GLU A 112 -20.62 -0.68 11.79
N GLU A 113 -21.56 -1.45 12.33
CA GLU A 113 -22.82 -0.93 12.90
C GLU A 113 -22.56 0.06 14.04
N LEU A 114 -21.55 -0.21 14.87
CA LEU A 114 -21.09 0.67 15.94
C LEU A 114 -20.13 1.77 15.48
N HIS A 115 -19.84 1.84 14.18
CA HIS A 115 -18.93 2.80 13.56
C HIS A 115 -17.50 2.80 14.12
N VAL A 116 -17.06 1.72 14.78
CA VAL A 116 -15.70 1.60 15.34
C VAL A 116 -14.67 1.62 14.22
N VAL A 117 -14.91 0.86 13.14
CA VAL A 117 -14.03 0.80 11.97
C VAL A 117 -13.81 2.19 11.37
N THR A 118 -14.91 2.91 11.12
CA THR A 118 -14.88 4.26 10.55
C THR A 118 -14.18 5.26 11.47
N ARG A 119 -14.36 5.15 12.79
CA ARG A 119 -13.66 6.00 13.77
C ARG A 119 -12.16 5.71 13.82
N CYS A 120 -11.75 4.45 13.78
CA CYS A 120 -10.35 4.06 13.66
C CYS A 120 -9.72 4.66 12.40
N ILE A 121 -10.34 4.44 11.24
CA ILE A 121 -9.85 4.94 9.94
C ILE A 121 -9.74 6.47 9.96
N ASN A 122 -10.76 7.18 10.42
CA ASN A 122 -10.74 8.63 10.49
C ASN A 122 -9.66 9.15 11.44
N SER A 123 -9.48 8.48 12.59
CA SER A 123 -8.44 8.81 13.57
C SER A 123 -7.03 8.65 12.99
N LEU A 124 -6.76 7.52 12.33
CA LEU A 124 -5.48 7.25 11.67
C LEU A 124 -5.24 8.23 10.52
N ALA A 125 -6.24 8.44 9.66
CA ALA A 125 -6.11 9.36 8.54
C ALA A 125 -5.84 10.79 9.01
N MET A 126 -6.51 11.27 10.06
CA MET A 126 -6.24 12.57 10.67
C MET A 126 -4.81 12.67 11.21
N LYS A 127 -4.33 11.64 11.92
CA LYS A 127 -2.97 11.63 12.48
C LYS A 127 -1.91 11.58 11.40
N ALA A 128 -2.08 10.75 10.38
CA ALA A 128 -1.13 10.60 9.29
C ALA A 128 -1.05 11.87 8.41
N CYS A 129 -2.17 12.59 8.25
CA CYS A 129 -2.20 13.87 7.51
C CYS A 129 -1.79 15.07 8.36
N SER A 130 -1.62 14.91 9.67
CA SER A 130 -1.13 15.97 10.54
C SER A 130 0.39 16.10 10.40
N ASP A 131 0.91 17.32 10.41
CA ASP A 131 2.33 17.58 10.27
C ASP A 131 3.12 16.86 11.38
N ALA A 132 3.99 15.91 10.99
CA ALA A 132 4.77 15.08 11.91
C ALA A 132 5.66 15.91 12.85
N SER A 133 5.99 17.16 12.46
CA SER A 133 6.76 18.09 13.26
C SER A 133 6.01 18.69 14.46
N LEU A 134 4.68 18.66 14.46
CA LEU A 134 3.86 19.30 15.49
C LEU A 134 3.59 18.41 16.72
N PHE A 135 3.74 17.10 16.59
CA PHE A 135 3.22 16.15 17.59
C PHE A 135 4.30 15.36 18.35
N GLY A 136 5.59 15.65 18.14
CA GLY A 136 6.66 15.08 18.96
C GLY A 136 6.63 13.55 19.08
N TRP A 137 6.16 12.86 18.02
CA TRP A 137 6.01 11.42 18.03
C TRP A 137 7.35 10.73 18.30
N PRO A 138 7.39 9.71 19.18
CA PRO A 138 8.63 9.02 19.48
C PRO A 138 9.13 8.32 18.21
N MET A 139 10.27 8.81 17.69
CA MET A 139 11.03 8.14 16.66
C MET A 139 11.35 6.72 17.11
N GLY A 140 10.74 5.73 16.46
CA GLY A 140 11.07 4.31 16.60
C GLY A 140 10.72 3.61 15.29
N GLY A 141 11.55 2.76 14.71
CA GLY A 141 12.88 2.33 15.11
C GLY A 141 13.54 1.64 13.92
N GLY A 142 14.54 2.31 13.34
CA GLY A 142 15.55 1.67 12.52
C GLY A 142 16.87 1.85 13.23
N GLN A 143 17.42 0.76 13.76
CA GLN A 143 18.75 0.70 14.35
C GLN A 143 19.79 1.14 13.31
N ARG A 144 20.05 2.45 13.23
CA ARG A 144 21.25 3.00 12.61
C ARG A 144 22.15 3.40 13.75
N THR A 145 23.10 2.50 14.00
CA THR A 145 24.37 2.75 14.66
C THR A 145 24.62 4.23 14.95
N LEU A 146 24.62 4.57 16.24
CA LEU A 146 25.40 5.68 16.77
C LEU A 146 26.82 5.55 16.23
N GLN A 147 27.10 6.22 15.13
CA GLN A 147 28.44 6.73 14.86
C GLN A 147 28.31 8.25 14.81
N SER A 148 28.59 8.86 15.95
CA SER A 148 29.24 10.16 15.96
C SER A 148 30.68 9.92 16.38
N PRO A 149 31.63 10.61 15.74
CA PRO A 149 32.64 11.31 16.48
C PRO A 149 32.42 12.80 16.25
N GLY A 150 31.70 13.43 17.19
CA GLY A 150 31.66 14.89 17.34
C GLY A 150 30.46 15.59 16.71
N GLY A 151 29.42 15.83 17.50
CA GLY A 151 28.35 16.75 17.12
C GLY A 151 27.08 16.59 17.96
N SER A 152 27.16 16.88 19.27
CA SER A 152 25.97 16.97 20.11
C SER A 152 25.13 18.18 19.70
N LEU A 153 23.84 17.98 19.44
CA LEU A 153 22.83 19.04 19.35
C LEU A 153 22.64 19.65 20.74
N LEU A 154 23.48 20.61 21.10
CA LEU A 154 23.28 21.43 22.28
C LEU A 154 22.24 22.51 21.97
N TRP A 155 21.13 22.46 22.70
CA TRP A 155 20.09 23.48 22.75
C TRP A 155 20.69 24.75 23.37
N ASN A 156 21.14 25.69 22.54
CA ASN A 156 21.52 27.06 22.93
C ASN A 156 21.63 27.96 21.68
N GLY A 157 20.51 28.17 20.98
CA GLY A 157 20.26 29.38 20.17
C GLY A 157 21.25 29.82 19.08
N ILE A 158 22.25 29.02 18.69
CA ILE A 158 23.19 29.35 17.61
C ILE A 158 23.14 28.23 16.58
N GLY A 159 22.55 28.51 15.42
CA GLY A 159 22.39 27.55 14.34
C GLY A 159 23.73 27.17 13.73
N THR A 160 24.16 25.92 13.92
CA THR A 160 25.11 25.29 13.01
C THR A 160 24.31 24.86 11.79
N GLY A 161 24.81 25.16 10.58
CA GLY A 161 24.13 24.99 9.29
C GLY A 161 23.84 23.55 8.85
N ALA A 162 23.58 22.64 9.80
CA ALA A 162 23.00 21.34 9.51
C ALA A 162 21.49 21.54 9.27
N THR A 163 21.09 21.66 8.01
CA THR A 163 19.70 21.50 7.62
C THR A 163 19.20 20.14 8.13
N PRO A 164 18.12 20.06 8.93
CA PRO A 164 17.50 18.78 9.23
C PRO A 164 17.20 18.09 7.91
N LYS A 165 17.72 16.89 7.69
CA LYS A 165 17.24 16.06 6.57
C LYS A 165 15.72 15.91 6.78
N PRO A 166 14.89 16.10 5.75
CA PRO A 166 13.46 15.91 5.89
C PRO A 166 13.24 14.51 6.47
N VAL A 167 12.43 14.46 7.53
CA VAL A 167 11.98 13.21 8.14
C VAL A 167 11.52 12.30 7.00
N THR A 168 12.12 11.12 6.89
CA THR A 168 11.70 10.13 5.89
C THR A 168 10.21 9.90 6.09
N SER A 169 9.41 10.09 5.05
CA SER A 169 7.94 10.05 5.09
C SER A 169 7.36 8.67 5.45
N ASP A 170 8.23 7.70 5.70
CA ASP A 170 7.94 6.27 5.76
C ASP A 170 7.67 5.75 7.19
N TRP A 171 7.64 6.63 8.19
CA TRP A 171 7.57 6.25 9.62
C TRP A 171 6.34 5.39 9.98
N TRP A 172 5.30 5.43 9.17
CA TRP A 172 4.03 4.73 9.40
C TRP A 172 3.76 3.57 8.42
N TYR A 173 4.63 3.34 7.43
CA TYR A 173 4.35 2.30 6.42
C TYR A 173 4.42 0.89 7.00
N GLU A 174 5.39 0.63 7.86
CA GLU A 174 5.57 -0.65 8.55
C GLU A 174 4.38 -0.97 9.45
N ASP A 175 3.94 0.03 10.20
CA ASP A 175 2.80 -0.06 11.12
C ASP A 175 1.50 -0.38 10.38
N LEU A 176 1.28 0.17 9.18
CA LEU A 176 0.06 -0.11 8.40
C LEU A 176 0.14 -1.40 7.58
N ALA A 177 1.34 -1.95 7.36
CA ALA A 177 1.51 -3.17 6.58
C ALA A 177 0.93 -4.43 7.25
N VAL A 178 0.61 -4.36 8.54
CA VAL A 178 -0.07 -5.42 9.30
C VAL A 178 -1.56 -5.51 8.96
N LEU A 179 -2.17 -4.42 8.48
CA LEU A 179 -3.59 -4.39 8.15
C LEU A 179 -3.88 -5.23 6.90
N SER A 180 -5.06 -5.85 6.87
CA SER A 180 -5.57 -6.43 5.62
C SER A 180 -5.75 -5.35 4.57
N PHE A 181 -5.61 -5.75 3.31
CA PHE A 181 -5.71 -4.82 2.21
C PHE A 181 -7.08 -4.10 2.12
N PRO A 182 -8.25 -4.74 2.40
CA PRO A 182 -9.53 -4.03 2.46
C PRO A 182 -9.56 -2.86 3.45
N LEU A 183 -8.97 -3.04 4.65
CA LEU A 183 -8.89 -1.97 5.65
C LEU A 183 -7.88 -0.90 5.23
N LEU A 184 -6.71 -1.30 4.72
CA LEU A 184 -5.71 -0.37 4.21
C LEU A 184 -6.27 0.47 3.06
N LYS A 185 -6.98 -0.14 2.09
CA LYS A 185 -7.62 0.57 0.97
C LYS A 185 -8.55 1.67 1.48
N ARG A 186 -9.41 1.37 2.46
CA ARG A 186 -10.32 2.37 3.04
C ARG A 186 -9.56 3.47 3.77
N LEU A 187 -8.46 3.13 4.45
CA LEU A 187 -7.60 4.10 5.10
C LEU A 187 -6.89 5.02 4.09
N ILE A 188 -6.32 4.47 3.01
CA ILE A 188 -5.69 5.25 1.93
C ILE A 188 -6.69 6.23 1.31
N LEU A 189 -7.92 5.79 1.01
CA LEU A 189 -8.97 6.66 0.49
C LEU A 189 -9.36 7.77 1.49
N ALA A 190 -9.42 7.46 2.78
CA ALA A 190 -9.68 8.45 3.81
C ALA A 190 -8.53 9.47 3.94
N MET A 191 -7.28 9.01 3.83
CA MET A 191 -6.08 9.86 3.83
C MET A 191 -6.05 10.78 2.60
N GLU A 192 -6.35 10.25 1.42
CA GLU A 192 -6.46 11.03 0.19
C GLU A 192 -7.53 12.13 0.32
N SER A 193 -8.70 11.81 0.87
CA SER A 193 -9.77 12.80 1.12
C SER A 193 -9.38 13.91 2.10
N LYS A 194 -8.35 13.67 2.93
CA LYS A 194 -7.80 14.62 3.90
C LYS A 194 -6.56 15.35 3.38
N GLY A 195 -6.18 15.16 2.11
CA GLY A 195 -5.08 15.87 1.47
C GLY A 195 -3.71 15.23 1.65
N MET A 196 -3.64 13.92 1.94
CA MET A 196 -2.36 13.20 1.92
C MET A 196 -1.68 13.34 0.55
N SER A 197 -0.36 13.56 0.55
CA SER A 197 0.38 13.72 -0.69
C SER A 197 0.40 12.43 -1.52
N PRO A 198 0.38 12.52 -2.85
CA PRO A 198 0.45 11.34 -3.71
C PRO A 198 1.76 10.56 -3.50
N ASP A 199 2.87 11.23 -3.19
CA ASP A 199 4.15 10.60 -2.83
C ASP A 199 4.03 9.65 -1.64
N ASN A 200 3.31 10.07 -0.61
CA ASN A 200 3.10 9.28 0.60
C ASN A 200 2.18 8.08 0.35
N ILE A 201 1.12 8.28 -0.43
CA ILE A 201 0.21 7.21 -0.86
C ILE A 201 1.00 6.17 -1.67
N ALA A 202 1.77 6.62 -2.67
CA ALA A 202 2.59 5.75 -3.49
C ALA A 202 3.67 5.02 -2.68
N GLY A 203 4.31 5.71 -1.74
CA GLY A 203 5.29 5.12 -0.83
C GLY A 203 4.71 4.00 0.02
N CYS A 204 3.55 4.24 0.65
CA CYS A 204 2.85 3.24 1.45
C CYS A 204 2.41 2.03 0.61
N LEU A 205 1.79 2.27 -0.56
CA LEU A 205 1.36 1.19 -1.46
C LEU A 205 2.55 0.39 -1.99
N THR A 206 3.67 1.05 -2.29
CA THR A 206 4.92 0.40 -2.70
C THR A 206 5.46 -0.49 -1.58
N PHE A 207 5.48 0.02 -0.35
CA PHE A 207 5.91 -0.75 0.82
C PHE A 207 5.01 -1.97 1.07
N TYR A 208 3.70 -1.79 1.01
CA TYR A 208 2.72 -2.86 1.15
C TYR A 208 2.88 -3.92 0.07
N ALA A 209 2.96 -3.52 -1.20
CA ALA A 209 3.16 -4.42 -2.33
C ALA A 209 4.43 -5.26 -2.17
N ASN A 210 5.55 -4.65 -1.78
CA ASN A 210 6.81 -5.38 -1.57
C ASN A 210 6.73 -6.36 -0.39
N SER A 211 5.92 -6.06 0.63
CA SER A 211 5.77 -6.93 1.79
C SER A 211 4.87 -8.14 1.50
N HIS A 212 3.85 -7.97 0.65
CA HIS A 212 2.79 -8.97 0.45
C HIS A 212 2.82 -9.67 -0.93
N LEU A 213 3.54 -9.16 -1.92
CA LEU A 213 3.72 -9.79 -3.23
C LEU A 213 5.13 -10.38 -3.38
N PRO A 214 5.29 -11.72 -3.37
CA PRO A 214 6.60 -12.39 -3.45
C PRO A 214 7.40 -12.01 -4.72
N GLY A 215 6.73 -11.74 -5.84
CA GLY A 215 7.37 -11.39 -7.11
C GLY A 215 8.12 -10.05 -7.12
N LEU A 216 7.83 -9.17 -6.16
CA LEU A 216 8.46 -7.85 -6.03
C LEU A 216 9.62 -7.83 -5.03
N GLN A 217 9.73 -8.84 -4.18
CA GLN A 217 10.77 -8.92 -3.18
C GLN A 217 12.13 -9.10 -3.87
N LYS A 218 13.00 -8.10 -3.75
CA LYS A 218 14.41 -8.25 -4.09
C LYS A 218 14.96 -9.43 -3.29
N ARG A 219 15.53 -10.41 -3.97
CA ARG A 219 16.24 -11.58 -3.42
C ARG A 219 17.51 -11.22 -2.61
N ASN A 220 17.64 -9.96 -2.18
CA ASN A 220 18.74 -9.40 -1.41
C ASN A 220 18.26 -9.03 -0.01
N SER A 221 17.89 -10.04 0.77
CA SER A 221 17.93 -9.97 2.23
C SER A 221 18.22 -11.38 2.72
N GLY A 222 19.51 -11.64 3.00
CA GLY A 222 19.93 -12.89 3.59
C GLY A 222 19.21 -13.11 4.92
N ASN A 223 18.78 -14.35 5.15
CA ASN A 223 18.36 -14.90 6.44
C ASN A 223 17.53 -13.95 7.33
N GLN A 224 16.28 -13.75 6.96
CA GLN A 224 15.24 -13.63 7.97
C GLN A 224 14.21 -14.71 7.74
N GLU A 225 14.38 -15.82 8.46
CA GLU A 225 13.27 -16.68 8.86
C GLU A 225 12.28 -15.81 9.65
N LYS A 226 11.42 -15.06 8.95
CA LYS A 226 10.22 -14.54 9.57
C LYS A 226 9.28 -15.72 9.71
N ASN A 227 9.07 -16.15 10.95
CA ASN A 227 7.95 -16.98 11.40
C ASN A 227 6.61 -16.30 11.07
N SER A 228 6.32 -16.11 9.79
CA SER A 228 5.04 -15.67 9.28
C SER A 228 4.14 -16.90 9.30
N ARG A 229 3.18 -16.93 10.22
CA ARG A 229 2.05 -17.88 10.22
C ARG A 229 1.05 -17.61 9.08
N ILE A 230 1.41 -16.78 8.10
CA ILE A 230 0.56 -16.42 6.97
C ILE A 230 0.74 -17.51 5.92
N SER A 231 -0.33 -18.24 5.64
CA SER A 231 -0.44 -19.11 4.47
C SER A 231 0.03 -18.33 3.24
N VAL A 232 0.91 -18.92 2.42
CA VAL A 232 1.32 -18.30 1.15
C VAL A 232 0.04 -17.94 0.37
N PRO A 233 -0.21 -16.66 0.07
CA PRO A 233 -1.44 -16.25 -0.61
C PRO A 233 -1.52 -16.95 -1.97
N THR A 234 -2.71 -17.40 -2.33
CA THR A 234 -2.96 -18.06 -3.62
C THR A 234 -2.66 -17.08 -4.75
N GLU A 235 -2.33 -17.60 -5.95
CA GLU A 235 -2.12 -16.74 -7.13
C GLU A 235 -3.33 -15.85 -7.43
N GLY A 236 -4.55 -16.35 -7.16
CA GLY A 236 -5.78 -15.59 -7.31
C GLY A 236 -5.88 -14.40 -6.34
N GLU A 237 -5.49 -14.59 -5.07
CA GLU A 237 -5.44 -13.51 -4.07
C GLU A 237 -4.34 -12.50 -4.38
N GLN A 238 -3.16 -12.96 -4.80
CA GLN A 238 -2.06 -12.09 -5.22
C GLN A 238 -2.46 -11.22 -6.43
N ARG A 239 -3.16 -11.82 -7.41
CA ARG A 239 -3.69 -11.11 -8.58
C ARG A 239 -4.69 -10.04 -8.17
N ALA A 240 -5.69 -10.38 -7.34
CA ALA A 240 -6.68 -9.43 -6.86
C ALA A 240 -6.05 -8.27 -6.09
N LEU A 241 -5.08 -8.57 -5.21
CA LEU A 241 -4.31 -7.57 -4.48
C LEU A 241 -3.55 -6.63 -5.42
N LEU A 242 -2.86 -7.19 -6.43
CA LEU A 242 -2.11 -6.40 -7.41
C LEU A 242 -3.04 -5.45 -8.18
N GLU A 243 -4.17 -5.95 -8.68
CA GLU A 243 -5.11 -5.16 -9.47
C GLU A 243 -5.69 -3.98 -8.66
N GLU A 244 -5.99 -4.22 -7.40
CA GLU A 244 -6.45 -3.18 -6.49
C GLU A 244 -5.36 -2.15 -6.17
N ILE A 245 -4.11 -2.57 -5.94
CA ILE A 245 -2.97 -1.66 -5.75
C ILE A 245 -2.80 -0.77 -6.99
N VAL A 246 -2.87 -1.34 -8.20
CA VAL A 246 -2.81 -0.58 -9.46
C VAL A 246 -3.91 0.47 -9.54
N GLY A 247 -5.10 0.16 -9.04
CA GLY A 247 -6.24 1.08 -8.96
C GLY A 247 -6.02 2.26 -8.01
N LEU A 248 -5.25 2.06 -6.93
CA LEU A 248 -4.96 3.10 -5.93
C LEU A 248 -3.70 3.93 -6.22
N LEU A 249 -2.80 3.45 -7.10
CA LEU A 249 -1.56 4.16 -7.39
C LEU A 249 -1.82 5.54 -8.03
N PRO A 250 -1.11 6.61 -7.64
CA PRO A 250 -1.23 7.94 -8.27
C PRO A 250 -0.61 8.00 -9.68
N MET A 251 -1.29 8.67 -10.63
CA MET A 251 -0.91 8.71 -12.05
C MET A 251 0.21 9.72 -12.37
N GLN A 252 0.58 10.58 -11.42
CA GLN A 252 1.54 11.66 -11.65
C GLN A 252 2.96 11.13 -11.92
N LYS A 253 3.65 11.77 -12.88
CA LYS A 253 5.05 11.49 -13.20
C LYS A 253 5.94 11.71 -11.97
N GLY A 254 6.86 10.77 -11.70
CA GLY A 254 7.87 10.90 -10.65
C GLY A 254 7.41 10.54 -9.23
N VAL A 255 6.11 10.35 -9.00
CA VAL A 255 5.57 9.96 -7.68
C VAL A 255 5.87 8.50 -7.36
N THR A 256 5.68 7.60 -8.33
CA THR A 256 6.00 6.17 -8.18
C THR A 256 7.23 5.86 -9.02
N SER A 257 8.23 5.19 -8.45
CA SER A 257 9.46 4.88 -9.20
C SER A 257 9.20 3.97 -10.41
N THR A 258 9.84 4.27 -11.55
CA THR A 258 9.72 3.47 -12.78
C THR A 258 10.13 2.01 -12.57
N LYS A 259 11.15 1.78 -11.74
CA LYS A 259 11.58 0.44 -11.35
C LYS A 259 10.48 -0.37 -10.66
N PHE A 260 9.75 0.25 -9.73
CA PHE A 260 8.64 -0.42 -9.05
C PHE A 260 7.49 -0.72 -10.02
N LEU A 261 7.14 0.23 -10.90
CA LEU A 261 6.09 0.01 -11.89
C LEU A 261 6.42 -1.13 -12.86
N LEU A 262 7.67 -1.20 -13.35
CA LEU A 262 8.14 -2.29 -14.21
C LEU A 262 8.13 -3.64 -13.47
N GLY A 263 8.54 -3.66 -12.20
CA GLY A 263 8.44 -4.85 -11.35
C GLY A 263 6.98 -5.29 -11.12
N LEU A 264 6.08 -4.33 -10.92
CA LEU A 264 4.65 -4.57 -10.75
C LEU A 264 4.01 -5.08 -12.04
N LEU A 265 4.39 -4.51 -13.19
CA LEU A 265 3.96 -4.97 -14.52
C LEU A 265 4.44 -6.41 -14.79
N ARG A 266 5.71 -6.70 -14.50
CA ARG A 266 6.23 -8.07 -14.59
C ARG A 266 5.41 -9.05 -13.74
N THR A 267 5.11 -8.66 -12.49
CA THR A 267 4.29 -9.48 -11.58
C THR A 267 2.85 -9.63 -12.11
N ALA A 268 2.28 -8.57 -12.68
CA ALA A 268 0.95 -8.58 -13.30
C ALA A 268 0.87 -9.55 -14.49
N VAL A 269 1.93 -9.62 -15.30
CA VAL A 269 2.02 -10.56 -16.43
C VAL A 269 2.14 -12.00 -15.93
N ILE A 270 2.97 -12.26 -14.90
CA ILE A 270 3.11 -13.60 -14.28
C ILE A 270 1.78 -14.08 -13.67
N LEU A 271 1.05 -13.19 -12.99
CA LEU A 271 -0.21 -13.53 -12.33
C LEU A 271 -1.43 -13.47 -13.26
N HIS A 272 -1.24 -13.26 -14.57
CA HIS A 272 -2.31 -13.11 -15.55
C HIS A 272 -3.39 -12.08 -15.12
N ALA A 273 -2.93 -10.91 -14.66
CA ALA A 273 -3.81 -9.80 -14.30
C ALA A 273 -4.62 -9.27 -15.51
N SER A 274 -5.71 -8.57 -15.21
CA SER A 274 -6.61 -7.98 -16.21
C SER A 274 -5.86 -7.14 -17.26
N SER A 275 -6.38 -7.09 -18.48
CA SER A 275 -5.82 -6.22 -19.54
C SER A 275 -5.81 -4.76 -19.10
N SER A 276 -6.87 -4.30 -18.44
CA SER A 276 -6.97 -2.93 -17.89
C SER A 276 -5.85 -2.61 -16.90
N SER A 277 -5.49 -3.52 -16.00
CA SER A 277 -4.41 -3.29 -15.04
C SER A 277 -3.05 -3.24 -15.72
N ARG A 278 -2.81 -4.11 -16.71
CA ARG A 278 -1.58 -4.11 -17.50
C ARG A 278 -1.42 -2.84 -18.32
N GLU A 279 -2.45 -2.44 -19.07
CA GLU A 279 -2.47 -1.20 -19.86
C GLU A 279 -2.27 0.04 -18.95
N ASN A 280 -2.88 0.04 -17.77
CA ASN A 280 -2.72 1.13 -16.79
C ASN A 280 -1.25 1.24 -16.32
N LEU A 281 -0.60 0.12 -16.06
CA LEU A 281 0.83 0.07 -15.71
C LEU A 281 1.72 0.48 -16.89
N GLU A 282 1.48 -0.04 -18.09
CA GLU A 282 2.21 0.32 -19.31
C GLU A 282 2.14 1.83 -19.56
N LYS A 283 0.96 2.43 -19.39
CA LYS A 283 0.78 3.88 -19.49
C LYS A 283 1.59 4.67 -18.46
N ARG A 284 1.58 4.23 -17.20
CA ARG A 284 2.37 4.89 -16.13
C ARG A 284 3.87 4.77 -16.37
N VAL A 285 4.34 3.61 -16.83
CA VAL A 285 5.74 3.43 -17.22
C VAL A 285 6.06 4.36 -18.40
N GLY A 286 5.19 4.42 -19.41
CA GLY A 286 5.35 5.28 -20.58
C GLY A 286 5.54 6.76 -20.23
N ILE A 287 4.78 7.31 -19.28
CA ILE A 287 4.91 8.72 -18.85
C ILE A 287 6.32 9.07 -18.32
N GLN A 288 7.06 8.08 -17.82
CA GLN A 288 8.39 8.26 -17.21
C GLN A 288 9.42 7.24 -17.70
N LEU A 289 9.28 6.84 -18.97
CA LEU A 289 10.18 5.88 -19.61
C LEU A 289 11.62 6.39 -19.66
N ASP A 290 11.82 7.71 -19.67
CA ASP A 290 13.13 8.38 -19.59
C ASP A 290 13.91 8.05 -18.30
N GLN A 291 13.24 7.51 -17.29
CA GLN A 291 13.84 7.12 -16.00
C GLN A 291 14.05 5.60 -15.88
N ALA A 292 13.68 4.82 -16.91
CA ALA A 292 13.83 3.37 -16.88
C ALA A 292 15.29 2.95 -17.13
N SER A 293 15.67 1.82 -16.54
CA SER A 293 16.91 1.12 -16.89
C SER A 293 16.62 0.05 -17.94
N LEU A 294 17.63 -0.29 -18.75
CA LEU A 294 17.49 -1.38 -19.73
C LEU A 294 17.13 -2.70 -19.05
N GLU A 295 17.78 -3.04 -17.95
CA GLU A 295 17.55 -4.29 -17.21
C GLU A 295 16.09 -4.44 -16.72
N ASP A 296 15.49 -3.34 -16.27
CA ASP A 296 14.11 -3.33 -15.77
C ASP A 296 13.07 -3.42 -16.92
N LEU A 297 13.45 -3.04 -18.15
CA LEU A 297 12.59 -3.08 -19.36
C LEU A 297 12.53 -4.48 -20.01
N LEU A 298 13.48 -5.36 -19.68
CA LEU A 298 13.57 -6.73 -20.19
C LEU A 298 12.51 -7.66 -19.56
N LEU A 299 11.25 -7.47 -19.97
CA LEU A 299 10.12 -8.27 -19.52
C LEU A 299 10.08 -9.62 -20.26
N PRO A 300 10.12 -10.77 -19.54
CA PRO A 300 10.11 -12.07 -20.19
C PRO A 300 8.77 -12.30 -20.88
N ASN A 301 8.79 -12.89 -22.08
CA ASN A 301 7.59 -13.38 -22.70
C ASN A 301 7.16 -14.69 -22.01
N LEU A 302 5.93 -14.75 -21.51
CA LEU A 302 5.38 -15.91 -20.79
C LEU A 302 4.35 -16.68 -21.62
N THR A 303 4.18 -16.35 -22.90
CA THR A 303 3.29 -17.10 -23.78
C THR A 303 3.92 -18.45 -24.12
N TYR A 304 3.13 -19.53 -24.05
CA TYR A 304 3.60 -20.91 -24.27
C TYR A 304 3.92 -21.27 -25.75
N SER A 305 3.85 -20.30 -26.66
CA SER A 305 4.24 -20.43 -28.08
C SER A 305 5.73 -20.14 -28.30
N VAL A 306 6.26 -20.59 -29.45
CA VAL A 306 7.62 -20.26 -29.91
C VAL A 306 7.69 -18.77 -30.24
N GLU A 307 7.83 -17.95 -29.21
CA GLU A 307 7.91 -16.49 -29.29
C GLU A 307 9.29 -16.01 -28.84
N THR A 308 9.53 -14.71 -29.04
CA THR A 308 10.75 -14.04 -28.60
C THR A 308 10.93 -14.15 -27.09
N LEU A 309 12.17 -14.17 -26.60
CA LEU A 309 12.50 -14.28 -25.18
C LEU A 309 11.87 -13.16 -24.33
N TYR A 310 11.75 -11.97 -24.93
CA TYR A 310 11.18 -10.77 -24.31
C TYR A 310 9.86 -10.37 -24.96
N ASP A 311 8.98 -9.75 -24.18
CA ASP A 311 7.71 -9.19 -24.65
C ASP A 311 7.93 -7.83 -25.32
N ILE A 312 8.22 -7.89 -26.61
CA ILE A 312 8.46 -6.71 -27.46
C ILE A 312 7.17 -5.89 -27.64
N ASP A 313 6.00 -6.53 -27.64
CA ASP A 313 4.72 -5.83 -27.83
C ASP A 313 4.40 -4.95 -26.62
N CYS A 314 4.74 -5.42 -25.40
CA CYS A 314 4.65 -4.62 -24.18
C CYS A 314 5.55 -3.38 -24.25
N VAL A 315 6.82 -3.54 -24.64
CA VAL A 315 7.75 -2.41 -24.78
C VAL A 315 7.27 -1.42 -25.85
N GLN A 316 6.72 -1.91 -26.96
CA GLN A 316 6.10 -1.08 -27.99
C GLN A 316 4.94 -0.25 -27.43
N ARG A 317 4.00 -0.86 -26.68
CA ARG A 317 2.88 -0.12 -26.05
C ARG A 317 3.35 0.91 -25.03
N ILE A 318 4.38 0.59 -24.24
CA ILE A 318 4.99 1.54 -23.31
C ILE A 318 5.59 2.74 -24.06
N LEU A 319 6.28 2.48 -25.19
CA LEU A 319 6.86 3.52 -26.03
C LEU A 319 5.79 4.40 -26.69
N ASP A 320 4.69 3.82 -27.18
CA ASP A 320 3.54 4.56 -27.70
C ASP A 320 3.01 5.56 -26.66
N HIS A 321 2.84 5.12 -25.41
CA HIS A 321 2.41 6.00 -24.31
C HIS A 321 3.41 7.11 -24.01
N PHE A 322 4.71 6.83 -24.06
CA PHE A 322 5.75 7.85 -23.89
C PHE A 322 5.65 8.93 -24.99
N LEU A 323 5.57 8.53 -26.26
CA LEU A 323 5.53 9.45 -27.40
C LEU A 323 4.29 10.35 -27.37
N VAL A 324 3.12 9.80 -27.00
CA VAL A 324 1.90 10.59 -26.81
C VAL A 324 2.06 11.60 -25.66
N SER A 325 2.70 11.20 -24.57
CA SER A 325 2.92 12.08 -23.40
C SER A 325 3.94 13.19 -23.68
N ASP A 326 5.01 12.89 -24.41
CA ASP A 326 6.08 13.85 -24.75
C ASP A 326 5.56 14.95 -25.70
N GLN A 327 4.77 14.58 -26.70
CA GLN A 327 4.13 15.53 -27.62
C GLN A 327 3.17 16.49 -26.90
N ALA A 328 2.38 15.98 -25.93
CA ALA A 328 1.48 16.80 -25.14
C ALA A 328 2.24 17.83 -24.28
N SER A 329 3.38 17.43 -23.71
CA SER A 329 4.26 18.32 -22.94
C SER A 329 4.85 19.43 -23.81
N ALA A 330 5.35 19.08 -25.00
CA ALA A 330 5.91 20.03 -25.95
C ALA A 330 4.89 21.06 -26.47
N ALA A 331 3.62 20.68 -26.65
CA ALA A 331 2.56 21.59 -27.09
C ALA A 331 2.16 22.65 -26.02
N THR A 332 2.41 22.39 -24.74
CA THR A 332 2.09 23.31 -23.63
C THR A 332 3.18 24.36 -23.35
N SER A 333 4.36 24.23 -23.96
CA SER A 333 5.45 25.19 -23.83
C SER A 333 5.64 25.94 -25.15
N PRO A 334 5.22 27.22 -25.27
CA PRO A 334 5.48 28.00 -26.48
C PRO A 334 6.95 28.40 -26.48
N CYS A 335 7.83 27.48 -26.88
CA CYS A 335 9.24 27.80 -27.10
C CYS A 335 9.36 28.55 -28.43
N LEU A 336 9.62 29.85 -28.32
CA LEU A 336 10.20 30.64 -29.40
C LEU A 336 11.48 29.93 -29.85
N VAL A 337 11.48 29.43 -31.08
CA VAL A 337 12.69 28.99 -31.77
C VAL A 337 13.56 30.22 -32.01
N ASP A 338 14.58 30.41 -31.18
CA ASP A 338 15.73 31.25 -31.52
C ASP A 338 16.88 30.31 -31.93
N GLU A 339 17.15 30.26 -33.23
CA GLU A 339 18.30 29.59 -33.81
C GLU A 339 19.58 30.31 -33.36
N GLY A 340 20.13 29.94 -32.20
CA GLY A 340 21.51 30.31 -31.88
C GLY A 340 21.84 30.48 -30.41
N GLN A 341 21.92 29.40 -29.64
CA GLN A 341 22.79 29.37 -28.47
C GLN A 341 23.20 27.94 -28.09
N LEU A 342 24.32 27.51 -28.67
CA LEU A 342 25.17 26.47 -28.12
C LEU A 342 25.85 27.01 -26.85
N ILE A 343 26.12 26.13 -25.89
CA ILE A 343 26.81 26.33 -24.60
C ILE A 343 25.87 26.55 -23.41
N GLY A 344 25.04 25.54 -23.14
CA GLY A 344 24.55 25.18 -21.81
C GLY A 344 24.59 23.66 -21.72
N SER A 345 25.08 23.10 -20.60
CA SER A 345 25.19 21.64 -20.38
C SER A 345 23.94 20.89 -20.85
N PRO A 346 24.05 19.82 -21.67
CA PRO A 346 22.89 19.19 -22.25
C PRO A 346 22.24 18.33 -21.17
N SER A 347 21.25 18.85 -20.46
CA SER A 347 20.22 17.97 -19.95
C SER A 347 19.65 17.27 -21.19
N LEU A 348 20.00 15.99 -21.39
CA LEU A 348 19.47 15.23 -22.51
C LEU A 348 17.95 15.31 -22.42
N SER A 349 17.30 15.67 -23.53
CA SER A 349 15.84 15.68 -23.56
C SER A 349 15.33 14.27 -23.21
N PRO A 350 14.16 14.14 -22.54
CA PRO A 350 13.58 12.83 -22.22
C PRO A 350 13.53 11.89 -23.43
N ILE A 351 13.16 12.41 -24.60
CA ILE A 351 13.11 11.66 -25.86
C ILE A 351 14.49 11.14 -26.31
N THR A 352 15.58 11.89 -26.06
CA THR A 352 16.95 11.40 -26.32
C THR A 352 17.34 10.28 -25.36
N MET A 353 16.94 10.34 -24.09
CA MET A 353 17.19 9.26 -23.13
C MET A 353 16.43 7.98 -23.53
N VAL A 354 15.16 8.12 -23.92
CA VAL A 354 14.34 7.01 -24.40
C VAL A 354 14.88 6.43 -25.70
N SER A 355 15.35 7.25 -26.64
CA SER A 355 16.00 6.75 -27.87
C SER A 355 17.16 5.81 -27.56
N ARG A 356 18.05 6.19 -26.63
CA ARG A 356 19.20 5.35 -26.23
C ARG A 356 18.75 4.07 -25.53
N LEU A 357 17.70 4.16 -24.71
CA LEU A 357 17.12 3.00 -24.04
C LEU A 357 16.56 2.00 -25.05
N ILE A 358 15.82 2.47 -26.05
CA ILE A 358 15.24 1.63 -27.11
C ILE A 358 16.32 1.06 -28.03
N ASP A 359 17.35 1.82 -28.41
CA ASP A 359 18.48 1.29 -29.17
C ASP A 359 19.24 0.20 -28.37
N GLY A 360 19.39 0.40 -27.06
CA GLY A 360 19.93 -0.61 -26.15
C GLY A 360 19.07 -1.88 -26.08
N PHE A 361 17.76 -1.71 -26.00
CA PHE A 361 16.80 -2.81 -26.02
C PHE A 361 16.81 -3.57 -27.35
N LEU A 362 16.83 -2.87 -28.48
CA LEU A 362 16.95 -3.46 -29.82
C LEU A 362 18.23 -4.30 -29.94
N ALA A 363 19.35 -3.82 -29.41
CA ALA A 363 20.60 -4.58 -29.39
C ALA A 363 20.51 -5.85 -28.51
N GLU A 364 19.75 -5.82 -27.42
CA GLU A 364 19.56 -6.98 -26.52
C GLU A 364 18.67 -8.05 -27.14
N ILE A 365 17.62 -7.66 -27.87
CA ILE A 365 16.70 -8.60 -28.53
C ILE A 365 17.21 -9.07 -29.90
N ALA A 366 18.16 -8.36 -30.51
CA ALA A 366 18.67 -8.65 -31.85
C ALA A 366 19.19 -10.10 -32.06
N PRO A 367 19.87 -10.75 -31.09
CA PRO A 367 20.32 -12.14 -31.24
C PRO A 367 19.22 -13.19 -31.22
N ASP A 368 17.97 -12.81 -30.93
CA ASP A 368 16.84 -13.75 -30.83
C ASP A 368 16.43 -14.27 -32.21
N VAL A 369 16.60 -15.57 -32.44
CA VAL A 369 16.26 -16.24 -33.71
C VAL A 369 14.79 -16.16 -34.08
N ASN A 370 13.91 -15.91 -33.11
CA ASN A 370 12.48 -15.76 -33.34
C ASN A 370 12.08 -14.31 -33.67
N LEU A 371 13.02 -13.35 -33.59
CA LEU A 371 12.75 -11.95 -33.89
C LEU A 371 12.64 -11.69 -35.39
N LYS A 372 11.42 -11.41 -35.84
CA LYS A 372 11.13 -11.04 -37.23
C LYS A 372 11.64 -9.63 -37.57
N PHE A 373 12.20 -9.48 -38.76
CA PHE A 373 12.72 -8.20 -39.26
C PHE A 373 11.67 -7.09 -39.23
N SER A 374 10.42 -7.40 -39.60
CA SER A 374 9.32 -6.42 -39.57
C SER A 374 9.07 -5.87 -38.17
N LYS A 375 9.25 -6.68 -37.11
CA LYS A 375 9.07 -6.25 -35.71
C LYS A 375 10.25 -5.41 -35.23
N PHE A 376 11.48 -5.82 -35.56
CA PHE A 376 12.69 -5.05 -35.29
C PHE A 376 12.62 -3.67 -35.95
N GLN A 377 12.30 -3.62 -37.25
CA GLN A 377 12.19 -2.39 -38.03
C GLN A 377 11.07 -1.49 -37.49
N ALA A 378 9.90 -2.06 -37.18
CA ALA A 378 8.77 -1.29 -36.66
C ALA A 378 9.15 -0.57 -35.36
N LEU A 379 9.75 -1.27 -34.40
CA LEU A 379 10.17 -0.68 -33.12
C LEU A 379 11.25 0.39 -33.31
N ALA A 380 12.24 0.14 -34.17
CA ALA A 380 13.28 1.13 -34.48
C ALA A 380 12.72 2.41 -35.14
N ALA A 381 11.71 2.26 -36.00
CA ALA A 381 11.09 3.37 -36.73
C ALA A 381 10.16 4.25 -35.88
N MET A 382 9.76 3.81 -34.68
CA MET A 382 8.92 4.60 -33.77
C MET A 382 9.65 5.82 -33.20
N ILE A 383 10.98 5.76 -33.09
CA ILE A 383 11.79 6.85 -32.56
C ILE A 383 12.06 7.88 -33.68
N PRO A 384 11.65 9.16 -33.49
CA PRO A 384 11.91 10.21 -34.48
C PRO A 384 13.41 10.46 -34.72
N ASP A 385 13.77 10.86 -35.93
CA ASP A 385 15.17 11.07 -36.33
C ASP A 385 15.91 12.08 -35.43
N TYR A 386 15.23 13.15 -35.00
CA TYR A 386 15.83 14.17 -34.12
C TYR A 386 16.15 13.67 -32.71
N ALA A 387 15.58 12.53 -32.29
CA ALA A 387 15.82 11.96 -30.96
C ALA A 387 17.22 11.33 -30.85
N ARG A 388 17.75 10.85 -31.98
CA ARG A 388 19.07 10.22 -32.07
C ARG A 388 20.14 11.30 -32.26
N THR A 389 20.81 11.66 -31.17
CA THR A 389 21.99 12.53 -31.25
C THR A 389 23.20 11.81 -31.83
N LEU A 390 23.24 10.48 -31.70
CA LEU A 390 24.28 9.59 -32.20
C LEU A 390 23.60 8.29 -32.66
N ASP A 391 23.95 7.81 -33.85
CA ASP A 391 23.36 6.60 -34.43
C ASP A 391 24.11 5.31 -34.07
N ASP A 392 25.21 5.40 -33.31
CA ASP A 392 26.04 4.25 -32.93
C ASP A 392 25.23 3.12 -32.26
N GLY A 393 24.23 3.50 -31.44
CA GLY A 393 23.35 2.56 -30.75
C GLY A 393 22.51 1.72 -31.72
N ILE A 394 21.80 2.39 -32.65
CA ILE A 394 20.96 1.71 -33.64
C ILE A 394 21.81 0.92 -34.64
N TYR A 395 22.96 1.44 -35.08
CA TYR A 395 23.86 0.70 -35.97
C TYR A 395 24.42 -0.56 -35.30
N ARG A 396 24.76 -0.50 -34.01
CA ARG A 396 25.14 -1.69 -33.24
C ARG A 396 24.02 -2.73 -33.21
N ALA A 397 22.78 -2.31 -32.95
CA ALA A 397 21.65 -3.22 -32.94
C ALA A 397 21.42 -3.90 -34.30
N ILE A 398 21.54 -3.14 -35.40
CA ILE A 398 21.43 -3.66 -36.77
C ILE A 398 22.56 -4.65 -37.08
N ASP A 399 23.81 -4.34 -36.73
CA ASP A 399 24.96 -5.24 -36.94
C ASP A 399 24.81 -6.56 -36.18
N ILE A 400 24.24 -6.52 -34.96
CA ILE A 400 23.92 -7.75 -34.20
C ILE A 400 22.79 -8.53 -34.87
N TYR A 401 21.74 -7.85 -35.34
CA TYR A 401 20.56 -8.50 -35.94
C TYR A 401 20.87 -9.20 -37.27
N LEU A 402 21.83 -8.66 -38.04
CA LEU A 402 22.21 -9.21 -39.35
C LEU A 402 23.23 -10.35 -39.27
N LYS A 403 23.83 -10.58 -38.08
CA LYS A 403 24.74 -11.70 -37.81
C LYS A 403 23.96 -12.95 -37.44
#